data_AF-A0A740C1H3-F1
#
_entry.id   AF-A0A740C1H3-F1
#
_cell.length_a   1.000
_cell.length_b   1.000
_cell.length_c   1.000
_cell.angle_alpha   90.00
_cell.angle_beta   90.00
_cell.angle_gamma   90.00
#
_symmetry.space_group_name_H-M   'P 1'
#
loop_
_entity.id
_entity.type
_entity.pdbx_description
1 polymer ?
#
loop_
_entity_poly.entity_id
_entity_poly.type
_entity_poly.pdbx_seq_one_letter_code
_entity_poly.pdbx_strand_id
1 'polypeptide(L)'
;MLKQKELMARVKELVQSDERISACMMYGSFTKGEGDQYSDIEYYVFLKDDTISTFDSAKWLNEVASYTLLYQNEYGTEVVIFENLIRGEFHFLSENEMNIIPSFKESGYIPDTKAMFIYDETGQLELYL
;
A
#
# COMPACT_ATOMS: atom_id res chain seq x y z
N MET A 1 2.20 -8.75 19.63
CA MET A 1 1.50 -8.53 18.34
C MET A 1 2.58 -8.54 17.26
N LEU A 2 2.30 -8.96 16.02
CA LEU A 2 3.30 -8.86 14.94
C LEU A 2 3.53 -7.38 14.63
N LYS A 3 4.78 -6.93 14.52
CA LYS A 3 5.13 -5.53 14.19
C LYS A 3 4.50 -5.09 12.86
N GLN A 4 4.40 -6.01 11.91
CA GLN A 4 3.70 -5.82 10.64
C GLN A 4 2.26 -5.35 10.86
N LYS A 5 1.54 -5.96 11.80
CA LYS A 5 0.13 -5.60 12.07
C LYS A 5 0.00 -4.20 12.68
N GLU A 6 0.99 -3.75 13.45
CA GLU A 6 1.03 -2.38 13.99
C GLU A 6 1.23 -1.37 12.85
N LEU A 7 2.16 -1.64 11.93
CA LEU A 7 2.37 -0.83 10.74
C LEU A 7 1.15 -0.84 9.80
N MET A 8 0.53 -2.00 9.58
CA MET A 8 -0.69 -2.12 8.76
C MET A 8 -1.84 -1.30 9.34
N ALA A 9 -2.02 -1.32 10.66
CA ALA A 9 -3.02 -0.51 11.34
C ALA A 9 -2.75 1.00 11.15
N ARG A 10 -1.48 1.39 11.24
CA ARG A 10 -1.06 2.78 11.04
C ARG A 10 -1.21 3.24 9.59
N VAL A 11 -0.86 2.41 8.61
CA VAL A 11 -1.14 2.66 7.19
C VAL A 11 -2.64 2.87 6.99
N LYS A 12 -3.48 1.97 7.52
CA LYS A 12 -4.94 2.08 7.41
C LYS A 12 -5.47 3.39 8.00
N GLU A 13 -5.00 3.81 9.17
CA GLU A 13 -5.37 5.08 9.77
C GLU A 13 -5.01 6.27 8.86
N LEU A 14 -3.78 6.29 8.34
CA LEU A 14 -3.29 7.38 7.50
C LEU A 14 -4.06 7.49 6.19
N VAL A 15 -4.25 6.38 5.46
CA VAL A 15 -4.99 6.40 4.18
C VAL A 15 -6.46 6.80 4.36
N GLN A 16 -7.05 6.55 5.53
CA GLN A 16 -8.42 6.96 5.83
C GLN A 16 -8.55 8.45 6.20
N SER A 17 -7.46 9.06 6.67
CA SER A 17 -7.45 10.45 7.17
C SER A 17 -6.86 11.46 6.20
N ASP A 18 -6.09 11.00 5.22
CA ASP A 18 -5.41 11.85 4.24
C ASP A 18 -6.31 12.08 3.02
N GLU A 19 -6.90 13.27 2.93
CA GLU A 19 -7.83 13.65 1.85
C GLU A 19 -7.21 13.59 0.44
N ARG A 20 -5.89 13.48 0.33
CA ARG A 20 -5.16 13.32 -0.95
C ARG A 20 -5.23 11.88 -1.47
N ILE A 21 -5.54 10.91 -0.62
CA ILE A 21 -5.60 9.48 -0.96
C ILE A 21 -7.05 9.12 -1.29
N SER A 22 -7.24 8.49 -2.44
CA SER A 22 -8.54 8.07 -2.97
C SER A 22 -8.83 6.60 -2.66
N ALA A 23 -7.80 5.73 -2.74
CA ALA A 23 -7.94 4.33 -2.36
C ALA A 23 -6.61 3.71 -1.93
N CYS A 24 -6.69 2.60 -1.20
CA CYS A 24 -5.54 1.80 -0.81
C CYS A 24 -5.85 0.31 -0.89
N MET A 25 -4.96 -0.43 -1.56
CA MET A 25 -5.04 -1.87 -1.76
C MET A 25 -3.78 -2.53 -1.20
N MET A 26 -3.93 -3.48 -0.29
CA MET A 26 -2.84 -4.36 0.15
C MET A 26 -2.71 -5.55 -0.80
N TYR A 27 -1.51 -6.09 -0.94
CA TYR A 27 -1.28 -7.38 -1.58
C TYR A 27 -0.26 -8.21 -0.78
N GLY A 28 0.18 -9.33 -1.34
CA GLY A 28 1.22 -10.15 -0.72
C GLY A 28 0.71 -11.18 0.28
N SER A 29 1.62 -11.66 1.13
CA SER A 29 1.36 -12.80 2.04
C SER A 29 0.21 -12.56 3.02
N PHE A 30 0.05 -11.32 3.53
CA PHE A 30 -1.03 -10.98 4.46
C PHE A 30 -2.43 -11.00 3.84
N THR A 31 -2.57 -10.89 2.52
CA THR A 31 -3.86 -11.06 1.83
C THR A 31 -4.14 -12.50 1.40
N LYS A 32 -3.18 -13.40 1.60
CA LYS A 32 -3.27 -14.82 1.21
C LYS A 32 -3.41 -15.78 2.40
N GLY A 33 -3.41 -15.26 3.63
CA GLY A 33 -3.37 -16.07 4.84
C GLY A 33 -1.99 -16.68 5.13
N GLU A 34 -0.95 -16.19 4.47
CA GLU A 34 0.44 -16.68 4.55
C GLU A 34 1.34 -15.74 5.35
N GLY A 35 0.81 -14.61 5.82
CA GLY A 35 1.59 -13.59 6.53
C GLY A 35 2.05 -14.06 7.92
N ASP A 36 3.35 -13.91 8.19
CA ASP A 36 3.99 -14.31 9.44
C ASP A 36 5.02 -13.26 9.95
N GLN A 37 5.91 -13.67 10.85
CA GLN A 37 6.92 -12.78 11.44
C GLN A 37 8.05 -12.37 10.46
N TYR A 38 8.22 -13.09 9.36
CA TYR A 38 9.22 -12.85 8.32
C TYR A 38 8.66 -12.04 7.14
N SER A 39 7.34 -11.87 7.07
CA SER A 39 6.68 -11.08 6.04
C SER A 39 7.02 -9.59 6.10
N ASP A 40 7.00 -8.97 4.92
CA ASP A 40 6.91 -7.53 4.70
C ASP A 40 5.45 -7.05 4.61
N ILE A 41 5.25 -5.76 4.30
CA ILE A 41 3.94 -5.16 4.04
C ILE A 41 3.96 -4.45 2.68
N GLU A 42 2.92 -4.63 1.87
CA GLU A 42 2.95 -4.19 0.48
C GLU A 42 1.63 -3.55 0.06
N TYR A 43 1.68 -2.36 -0.55
CA TYR A 43 0.49 -1.56 -0.88
C TYR A 43 0.57 -0.88 -2.24
N TYR A 44 -0.58 -0.81 -2.91
CA TYR A 44 -0.88 0.26 -3.86
C TYR A 44 -1.66 1.36 -3.15
N VAL A 45 -1.19 2.59 -3.27
CA VAL A 45 -1.83 3.80 -2.74
C VAL A 45 -2.19 4.68 -3.92
N PHE A 46 -3.50 4.84 -4.15
CA PHE A 46 -4.04 5.64 -5.23
C PHE A 46 -4.34 7.04 -4.72
N LEU A 47 -3.67 8.03 -5.31
CA LEU A 47 -3.76 9.44 -4.97
C LEU A 47 -4.73 10.14 -5.90
N LYS A 48 -5.41 11.18 -5.41
CA LYS A 48 -6.19 12.08 -6.26
C LYS A 48 -5.30 12.65 -7.35
N ASP A 49 -5.81 12.69 -8.57
CA ASP A 49 -5.01 12.98 -9.76
C ASP A 49 -4.30 14.34 -9.69
N ASP A 50 -4.93 15.33 -9.05
CA ASP A 50 -4.37 16.67 -8.85
C ASP A 50 -3.26 16.74 -7.78
N THR A 51 -3.10 15.70 -6.95
CA THR A 51 -2.12 15.67 -5.86
C THR A 51 -0.83 14.92 -6.20
N ILE A 52 -0.88 13.95 -7.13
CA ILE A 52 0.20 12.99 -7.42
C ILE A 52 1.55 13.67 -7.67
N SER A 53 1.57 14.77 -8.45
CA SER A 53 2.79 15.48 -8.85
C SER A 53 3.53 16.19 -7.71
N THR A 54 2.85 16.38 -6.57
CA THR A 54 3.37 17.10 -5.40
C THR A 54 3.42 16.23 -4.14
N PHE A 55 3.02 14.96 -4.25
CA PHE A 55 2.95 14.06 -3.10
C PHE A 55 4.36 13.70 -2.63
N ASP A 56 4.65 13.99 -1.37
CA ASP A 56 5.91 13.64 -0.70
C ASP A 56 5.78 12.26 -0.04
N SER A 57 6.08 11.22 -0.81
CA SER A 57 6.06 9.82 -0.36
C SER A 57 6.98 9.59 0.84
N ALA A 58 8.17 10.21 0.82
CA ALA A 58 9.15 10.07 1.89
C ALA A 58 8.66 10.61 3.23
N LYS A 59 7.97 11.76 3.20
CA LYS A 59 7.33 12.33 4.40
C LYS A 59 6.16 11.45 4.87
N TRP A 60 5.29 11.03 3.96
CA TRP A 60 4.13 10.21 4.32
C TRP A 60 4.57 8.86 4.93
N LEU A 61 5.58 8.21 4.35
CA LEU A 61 6.14 6.97 4.89
C LEU A 61 6.78 7.17 6.27
N ASN A 62 7.36 8.34 6.55
CA ASN A 62 7.89 8.65 7.88
C ASN A 62 6.76 8.89 8.91
N GLU A 63 5.55 9.26 8.47
CA GLU A 63 4.36 9.34 9.32
C GLU A 63 3.75 7.96 9.62
N VAL A 64 3.99 6.96 8.76
CA VAL A 64 3.70 5.55 9.05
C VAL A 64 4.60 5.06 10.18
N ALA A 65 5.91 5.19 10.01
CA ALA A 65 6.90 4.98 11.07
C ALA A 65 8.27 5.51 10.61
N SER A 66 9.14 5.82 11.56
CA SER A 66 10.53 6.15 11.25
C SER A 66 11.23 5.01 10.52
N TYR A 67 12.04 5.34 9.52
CA TYR A 67 12.75 4.37 8.69
C TYR A 67 14.25 4.64 8.59
N THR A 68 14.99 3.56 8.37
CA THR A 68 16.45 3.56 8.22
C THR A 68 16.87 3.76 6.77
N LEU A 69 16.05 3.28 5.82
CA LEU A 69 16.32 3.34 4.40
C LEU A 69 15.01 3.53 3.64
N LEU A 70 15.03 4.43 2.66
CA LEU A 70 14.01 4.58 1.64
C LEU A 70 14.72 4.72 0.30
N TYR A 71 14.29 3.95 -0.69
CA TYR A 71 14.78 4.06 -2.07
C TYR A 71 13.72 3.59 -3.06
N GLN A 72 13.83 4.06 -4.30
CA GLN A 72 13.02 3.56 -5.40
C GLN A 72 13.73 2.40 -6.11
N ASN A 73 13.06 1.25 -6.25
CA ASN A 73 13.62 0.08 -6.95
C ASN A 73 13.49 0.20 -8.48
N GLU A 74 13.90 -0.83 -9.22
CA GLU A 74 13.87 -0.85 -10.70
C GLU A 74 12.47 -0.79 -11.31
N TYR A 75 11.42 -1.03 -10.52
CA TYR A 75 10.01 -0.97 -10.92
C TYR A 75 9.33 0.36 -10.57
N GLY A 76 10.06 1.30 -9.97
CA GLY A 76 9.49 2.56 -9.51
C GLY A 76 8.82 2.47 -8.13
N THR A 77 8.91 1.33 -7.44
CA THR A 77 8.31 1.13 -6.11
C THR A 77 9.14 1.80 -5.03
N GLU A 78 8.47 2.49 -4.09
CA GLU A 78 9.10 2.98 -2.87
C GLU A 78 9.31 1.81 -1.91
N VAL A 79 10.56 1.39 -1.76
CA VAL A 79 10.96 0.32 -0.83
C VAL A 79 11.54 0.95 0.42
N VAL A 80 10.90 0.66 1.55
CA VAL A 80 11.26 1.20 2.86
C VAL A 80 11.71 0.10 3.81
N ILE A 81 12.74 0.37 4.61
CA ILE A 81 13.13 -0.44 5.76
C ILE A 81 12.92 0.40 7.02
N PHE A 82 11.85 0.10 7.76
CA PHE A 82 11.52 0.80 9.00
C PHE A 82 12.60 0.57 10.08
N GLU A 83 12.72 1.45 11.07
CA GLU A 83 13.71 1.30 12.16
C GLU A 83 13.54 -0.01 12.95
N ASN A 84 12.33 -0.57 12.95
CA ASN A 84 12.04 -1.86 13.57
C ASN A 84 12.42 -3.08 12.70
N LEU A 85 13.07 -2.83 11.55
CA LEU A 85 13.55 -3.74 10.51
C LEU A 85 12.48 -4.46 9.67
N ILE A 86 11.22 -4.02 9.76
CA ILE A 86 10.19 -4.48 8.83
C ILE A 86 10.41 -3.79 7.48
N ARG A 87 10.36 -4.59 6.41
CA ARG A 87 10.35 -4.10 5.03
C ARG A 87 8.94 -3.68 4.64
N GLY A 88 8.82 -2.63 3.84
CA GLY A 88 7.59 -2.21 3.21
C GLY A 88 7.80 -1.86 1.74
N GLU A 89 6.80 -2.14 0.91
CA GLU A 89 6.77 -1.76 -0.51
C GLU A 89 5.50 -0.94 -0.80
N PHE A 90 5.67 0.24 -1.37
CA PHE A 90 4.57 1.17 -1.64
C PHE A 90 4.63 1.66 -3.08
N HIS A 91 3.53 1.43 -3.81
CA HIS A 91 3.33 1.96 -5.14
C HIS A 91 2.35 3.14 -5.03
N PHE A 92 2.83 4.35 -5.33
CA PHE A 92 1.99 5.55 -5.36
C PHE A 92 1.62 5.87 -6.80
N LEU A 93 0.33 5.80 -7.12
CA LEU A 93 -0.19 6.01 -8.47
C LEU A 93 -1.36 7.01 -8.46
N SER A 94 -1.70 7.57 -9.61
CA SER A 94 -2.95 8.34 -9.74
C SER A 94 -4.15 7.39 -9.63
N GLU A 95 -5.26 7.87 -9.06
CA GLU A 95 -6.55 7.18 -9.05
C GLU A 95 -7.04 6.83 -10.47
N ASN A 96 -6.62 7.59 -11.48
CA ASN A 96 -6.91 7.31 -12.89
C ASN A 96 -6.23 6.04 -13.41
N GLU A 97 -5.20 5.54 -12.69
CA GLU A 97 -4.44 4.34 -13.04
C GLU A 97 -4.95 3.09 -12.31
N MET A 98 -6.03 3.20 -11.51
CA MET A 98 -6.59 2.06 -10.76
C MET A 98 -7.07 0.90 -11.67
N ASN A 99 -7.30 1.20 -12.95
CA ASN A 99 -7.64 0.21 -13.98
C ASN A 99 -6.51 -0.80 -14.29
N ILE A 100 -5.32 -0.69 -13.70
CA ILE A 100 -4.28 -1.73 -13.76
C ILE A 100 -4.63 -2.96 -12.92
N ILE A 101 -5.47 -2.84 -11.89
CA ILE A 101 -5.75 -3.92 -10.92
C ILE A 101 -6.24 -5.21 -11.59
N PRO A 102 -7.15 -5.19 -12.59
CA PRO A 102 -7.54 -6.38 -13.32
C PRO A 102 -6.38 -7.15 -13.96
N SER A 103 -5.29 -6.47 -14.37
CA SER A 103 -4.11 -7.13 -14.94
C SER A 103 -3.34 -7.97 -13.92
N PHE A 104 -3.48 -7.71 -12.62
CA PHE A 104 -2.79 -8.46 -11.57
C PHE A 104 -3.25 -9.92 -11.49
N LYS A 105 -4.44 -10.24 -12.02
CA LYS A 105 -4.92 -11.63 -12.16
C LYS A 105 -3.99 -12.48 -13.04
N GLU A 106 -3.20 -11.85 -13.92
CA GLU A 106 -2.20 -12.53 -14.75
C GLU A 106 -0.93 -12.88 -13.96
N SER A 107 -0.65 -12.16 -12.87
CA SER A 107 0.52 -12.40 -12.00
C SER A 107 0.35 -13.61 -11.07
N GLY A 108 -0.88 -14.09 -10.88
CA GLY A 108 -1.15 -15.29 -10.09
C GLY A 108 -2.53 -15.32 -9.45
N TYR A 109 -2.68 -16.23 -8.49
CA TYR A 109 -3.92 -16.44 -7.75
C TYR A 109 -4.19 -15.31 -6.74
N ILE A 110 -5.39 -14.74 -6.80
CA ILE A 110 -5.91 -13.72 -5.87
C ILE A 110 -6.98 -14.39 -4.97
N PRO A 111 -6.60 -14.87 -3.77
CA PRO A 111 -7.51 -15.67 -2.93
C PRO A 111 -8.54 -14.87 -2.15
N ASP A 112 -8.21 -13.65 -1.71
CA ASP A 112 -9.04 -12.88 -0.78
C ASP A 112 -8.98 -11.38 -1.06
N THR A 113 -9.92 -10.92 -1.89
CA THR A 113 -10.09 -9.51 -2.23
C THR A 113 -10.55 -8.67 -1.05
N LYS A 114 -11.20 -9.25 -0.04
CA LYS A 114 -11.60 -8.53 1.18
C LYS A 114 -10.39 -8.19 2.05
N ALA A 115 -9.39 -9.07 2.09
CA ALA A 115 -8.13 -8.78 2.77
C ALA A 115 -7.26 -7.76 2.02
N MET A 116 -7.41 -7.66 0.69
CA MET A 116 -6.73 -6.65 -0.13
C MET A 116 -7.33 -5.24 0.05
N PHE A 117 -8.64 -5.14 0.33
CA PHE A 117 -9.32 -3.87 0.54
C PHE A 117 -8.88 -3.19 1.86
N ILE A 118 -8.23 -2.03 1.77
CA ILE A 118 -7.84 -1.22 2.94
C ILE A 118 -8.72 0.02 3.09
N TYR A 119 -8.87 0.78 2.00
CA TYR A 119 -9.63 2.02 1.95
C TYR A 119 -10.08 2.32 0.51
N ASP A 120 -11.25 2.94 0.37
CA ASP A 120 -11.83 3.37 -0.89
C ASP A 120 -12.82 4.51 -0.63
N GLU A 121 -12.49 5.72 -1.07
CA GLU A 121 -13.33 6.92 -0.92
C GLU A 121 -14.56 6.87 -1.84
N THR A 122 -14.39 6.30 -3.04
CA THR A 122 -15.36 6.43 -4.15
C THR A 122 -16.13 5.14 -4.45
N GLY A 123 -15.70 4.01 -3.88
CA GLY A 123 -16.21 2.68 -4.20
C GLY A 123 -15.60 2.11 -5.49
N GLN A 124 -14.62 2.79 -6.10
CA GLN A 124 -14.03 2.37 -7.36
C GLN A 124 -13.06 1.19 -7.20
N LEU A 125 -12.33 1.12 -6.09
CA LEU A 125 -11.41 0.01 -5.82
C LEU A 125 -12.19 -1.31 -5.69
N GLU A 126 -13.33 -1.29 -4.99
CA GLU A 126 -14.17 -2.48 -4.82
C GLU A 126 -14.67 -3.03 -6.17
N LEU A 127 -14.83 -2.19 -7.20
CA LEU A 127 -15.23 -2.65 -8.54
C LEU A 127 -14.12 -3.42 -9.28
N TYR A 128 -12.85 -3.21 -8.92
CA TYR A 128 -11.71 -3.86 -9.56
C TYR A 128 -11.21 -5.13 -8.85
N LEU A 129 -11.54 -5.28 -7.57
CA LEU A 129 -11.18 -6.42 -6.74
C LEU A 129 -12.10 -7.63 -6.99
#